data_AF-A0A8C8IB29-F1
#
_entry.id   AF-A0A8C8IB29-F1
#
_cell.length_a   1.000
_cell.length_b   1.000
_cell.length_c   1.000
_cell.angle_alpha   90.00
_cell.angle_beta   90.00
_cell.angle_gamma   90.00
#
_symmetry.space_group_name_H-M   'P 1'
#
loop_
_entity.id
_entity.type
_entity.pdbx_description
1 polymer ?
#
loop_
_entity_poly.entity_id
_entity_poly.type
_entity_poly.pdbx_seq_one_letter_code
_entity_poly.pdbx_strand_id
1 'polypeptide(L)' 'LTSMTANCTSYYSAENAFVNGFLCPKAGNGAHAVFCCGFNDIKYCCDDPNSFFPYEYAYMWWLSPPLNVSLS' A
#
# COMPACT_ATOMS: atom_id res chain seq x y z
N LEU A 1 -0.57 27.34 4.03
CA LEU A 1 -0.14 26.04 4.58
C LEU A 1 -1.00 24.96 3.94
N THR A 2 -0.71 24.56 2.70
CA THR A 2 -1.35 23.39 2.10
C THR A 2 -0.74 22.17 2.77
N SER A 3 -1.49 21.53 3.67
CA SER A 3 -1.13 20.21 4.16
C SER A 3 -1.01 19.32 2.92
N MET A 4 0.18 18.76 2.66
CA MET A 4 0.44 17.90 1.50
C MET A 4 -0.35 16.60 1.69
N THR A 5 -1.64 16.62 1.38
CA THR A 5 -2.51 15.45 1.46
C THR A 5 -2.30 14.59 0.23
N ALA A 6 -1.82 13.36 0.39
CA ALA A 6 -1.78 12.42 -0.70
C ALA A 6 -3.20 11.94 -1.05
N ASN A 7 -3.46 11.83 -2.35
CA ASN A 7 -4.66 11.21 -2.88
C ASN A 7 -4.34 9.75 -3.25
N CYS A 8 -4.87 8.81 -2.46
CA CYS A 8 -4.87 7.40 -2.82
C CYS A 8 -5.99 7.16 -3.83
N THR A 9 -5.63 6.90 -5.08
CA THR A 9 -6.60 6.54 -6.12
C THR A 9 -7.30 5.22 -5.81
N SER A 10 -8.53 5.06 -6.31
CA SER A 10 -9.27 3.80 -6.21
C SER A 10 -8.48 2.62 -6.77
N TYR A 11 -8.73 1.43 -6.25
CA TYR A 11 -8.07 0.19 -6.67
C TYR A 11 -8.98 -1.01 -6.47
N TYR A 12 -8.58 -2.15 -7.03
CA TYR A 12 -9.17 -3.46 -6.70
C TYR A 12 -8.25 -4.18 -5.73
N SER A 13 -8.80 -4.76 -4.66
CA SER A 13 -8.02 -5.57 -3.73
C SER A 13 -7.60 -6.90 -4.36
N ALA A 14 -6.71 -7.63 -3.69
CA ALA A 14 -6.35 -9.00 -4.07
C ALA A 14 -7.56 -9.97 -4.16
N GLU A 15 -8.66 -9.64 -3.47
CA GLU A 15 -9.94 -10.36 -3.52
C GLU A 15 -10.87 -9.85 -4.64
N ASN A 16 -10.34 -9.00 -5.52
CA ASN A 16 -11.04 -8.33 -6.61
C ASN A 16 -12.22 -7.46 -6.12
N ALA A 17 -12.14 -6.93 -4.90
CA ALA A 17 -13.11 -6.02 -4.33
C ALA A 17 -12.73 -4.57 -4.66
N PHE A 18 -13.68 -3.77 -5.16
CA PHE A 18 -13.44 -2.37 -5.48
C PHE A 18 -13.31 -1.53 -4.21
N VAL A 19 -12.19 -0.84 -4.06
CA VAL A 19 -11.91 0.09 -2.97
C VAL A 19 -11.90 1.51 -3.51
N ASN A 20 -12.78 2.36 -2.97
CA ASN A 20 -12.84 3.76 -3.37
C ASN A 20 -11.57 4.52 -2.97
N GLY A 21 -11.20 5.52 -3.77
CA GLY A 21 -10.08 6.39 -3.44
C GLY A 21 -10.32 7.18 -2.15
N PHE A 22 -9.25 7.53 -1.46
CA PHE A 22 -9.31 8.27 -0.21
C PHE A 22 -8.16 9.26 -0.08
N LEU A 23 -8.38 10.29 0.73
CA LEU A 23 -7.37 11.29 1.06
C LEU A 23 -6.67 10.95 2.37
N CYS A 24 -5.38 11.23 2.42
CA CYS A 24 -4.56 11.10 3.62
C CYS A 24 -4.34 12.47 4.28
N PRO A 25 -4.42 12.59 5.62
CA PRO A 25 -4.63 11.53 6.59
C PRO A 25 -6.12 11.15 6.76
N LYS A 26 -6.38 9.86 6.94
CA LYS A 26 -7.73 9.36 7.24
C LYS A 26 -8.09 9.64 8.71
N ALA A 27 -9.37 9.84 9.01
CA ALA A 27 -9.84 9.98 10.39
C ALA A 27 -9.45 8.72 11.20
N GLY A 28 -8.68 8.91 12.27
CA GLY A 28 -8.13 7.83 13.10
C GLY A 28 -6.66 7.49 12.83
N ASN A 29 -6.07 7.98 11.73
CA ASN A 29 -4.62 7.89 11.51
C ASN A 29 -3.89 9.07 12.17
N GLY A 30 -2.58 8.92 12.39
CA GLY A 30 -1.75 10.01 12.89
C GLY A 30 -1.75 11.23 11.95
N ALA A 31 -1.60 12.43 12.49
CA ALA A 31 -1.57 13.68 11.72
C ALA A 31 -0.46 13.71 10.65
N HIS A 32 0.58 12.89 10.81
CA HIS A 32 1.70 12.74 9.90
C HIS A 32 1.46 11.73 8.77
N ALA A 33 0.36 10.95 8.82
CA ALA A 33 0.04 9.94 7.82
C ALA A 33 -0.51 10.58 6.53
N VAL A 34 0.29 11.44 5.91
CA VAL A 34 -0.10 12.30 4.80
C VAL A 34 0.26 11.70 3.44
N PHE A 35 0.96 10.55 3.41
CA PHE A 35 1.37 9.85 2.20
C PHE A 35 0.50 8.63 1.90
N CYS A 36 0.40 8.27 0.63
CA CYS A 36 -0.25 7.05 0.17
C CYS A 36 0.79 5.93 0.05
N CYS A 37 0.62 4.85 0.79
CA CYS A 37 1.59 3.79 0.95
C CYS A 37 0.97 2.42 0.67
N GLY A 38 1.81 1.39 0.59
CA GLY A 38 1.40 0.01 0.32
C GLY A 38 1.60 -0.39 -1.14
N PHE A 39 0.66 -1.17 -1.66
CA PHE A 39 0.72 -1.87 -2.94
C PHE A 39 -0.39 -1.41 -3.87
N ASN A 40 -0.34 -1.84 -5.13
CA ASN A 40 -1.39 -1.50 -6.09
C ASN A 40 -2.78 -1.98 -5.64
N ASP A 41 -2.81 -3.15 -4.99
CA ASP A 41 -3.96 -3.88 -4.49
C ASP A 41 -4.24 -3.67 -2.98
N ILE A 42 -3.37 -2.96 -2.25
CA ILE A 42 -3.55 -2.65 -0.83
C ILE A 42 -2.93 -1.28 -0.52
N LYS A 43 -3.74 -0.21 -0.55
CA LYS A 43 -3.29 1.16 -0.25
C LYS A 43 -3.72 1.61 1.14
N TYR A 44 -2.85 2.30 1.86
CA TYR A 44 -3.12 2.88 3.19
C TYR A 44 -2.37 4.20 3.40
N CYS A 45 -2.82 5.02 4.35
CA CYS A 45 -2.13 6.26 4.71
C CYS A 45 -0.96 5.99 5.65
N CYS A 46 0.23 6.48 5.32
CA CYS A 46 1.41 6.42 6.19
C CYS A 46 2.21 7.73 6.15
N ASP A 47 3.20 7.82 7.02
CA ASP A 47 4.08 8.96 7.25
C ASP A 47 5.43 8.88 6.50
N ASP A 48 5.66 7.79 5.76
CA ASP A 48 6.84 7.57 4.93
C ASP A 48 6.51 7.64 3.41
N PRO A 49 7.13 8.55 2.65
CA PRO A 49 6.85 8.72 1.23
C PRO A 49 7.43 7.61 0.32
N ASN A 50 8.34 6.77 0.83
CA ASN A 50 9.02 5.74 0.03
C ASN A 50 8.37 4.35 0.16
N SER A 51 7.35 4.23 1.00
CA SER A 51 6.67 2.96 1.28
C SER A 51 5.54 2.64 0.30
N PHE A 52 5.54 3.24 -0.90
CA PHE A 52 4.63 2.88 -1.99
C PHE A 52 5.34 2.02 -3.03
N PHE A 53 4.75 0.88 -3.34
CA PHE A 53 5.24 -0.08 -4.31
C PHE A 53 4.19 -0.25 -5.42
N PRO A 54 4.54 -0.01 -6.70
CA PRO A 54 3.57 -0.03 -7.81
C PRO A 54 3.16 -1.45 -8.26
N TYR A 55 3.39 -2.48 -7.44
CA TYR A 55 3.11 -3.89 -7.75
C TYR A 55 2.04 -4.44 -6.80
N GLU A 56 1.42 -5.57 -7.16
CA GLU A 56 0.51 -6.29 -6.26
C GLU A 56 1.29 -6.95 -5.12
N TYR A 57 0.70 -7.00 -3.92
CA TYR A 57 1.35 -7.60 -2.75
C TYR A 57 1.76 -9.05 -3.02
N ALA A 58 0.91 -9.81 -3.71
CA ALA A 58 1.20 -11.19 -4.09
C ALA A 58 2.50 -11.31 -4.92
N TYR A 59 2.76 -10.36 -5.83
CA TYR A 59 3.97 -10.38 -6.67
C TYR A 59 5.26 -10.34 -5.85
N MET A 60 5.28 -9.65 -4.70
CA MET A 60 6.43 -9.68 -3.80
C MET A 60 6.72 -11.06 -3.20
N TRP A 61 5.69 -11.86 -2.96
CA TRP A 61 5.85 -13.22 -2.43
C TRP A 61 6.37 -14.18 -3.50
N TRP A 62 5.97 -13.98 -4.76
CA TRP A 62 6.49 -14.76 -5.89
C TRP A 62 7.97 -14.49 -6.19
N LEU A 63 8.48 -13.30 -5.88
CA LEU A 63 9.90 -12.96 -6.00
C LEU A 63 10.77 -13.50 -4.86
N SER A 64 10.15 -14.02 -3.80
CA SER A 64 10.87 -14.74 -2.75
C SER A 64 10.87 -16.23 -3.12
N PRO A 65 11.92 -16.76 -3.79
CA PRO A 65 12.04 -18.20 -3.93
C PRO A 65 11.95 -18.82 -2.53
N PRO A 66 11.22 -19.93 -2.33
CA PRO A 66 11.20 -20.60 -1.04
C PRO A 66 12.66 -20.85 -0.64
N LEU A 67 13.04 -20.28 0.51
CA LEU A 67 14.38 -20.41 1.07
C LEU A 67 14.60 -21.90 1.37
N ASN A 68 15.12 -22.60 0.38
CA ASN A 68 15.65 -23.96 0.41
C ASN A 68 14.75 -24.96 1.17
N VAL A 69 13.82 -25.61 0.48
CA VAL A 69 13.50 -27.00 0.87
C VAL A 69 14.79 -27.79 0.63
N SER A 70 15.45 -28.10 1.75
CA SER A 70 16.60 -28.99 1.85
C SER A 70 16.45 -30.16 0.89
N LEU A 71 17.42 -30.30 -0.02
CA LEU A 71 17.65 -31.51 -0.79
C LEU A 71 18.08 -32.59 0.21
N SER A 72 17.10 -33.28 0.80
CA SER A 72 17.30 -34.48 1.62
C SER A 72 17.35 -35.71 0.74
#